data_AF-A0A6P3WVX8-F1
#
_entry.id   AF-A0A6P3WVX8-F1
#
_cell.length_a   1.000
_cell.length_b   1.000
_cell.length_c   1.000
_cell.angle_alpha   90.00
_cell.angle_beta   90.00
_cell.angle_gamma   90.00
#
_symmetry.space_group_name_H-M   'P 1'
#
loop_
_entity.id
_entity.type
_entity.pdbx_description
1 polymer ?
#
loop_
_entity_poly.entity_id
_entity_poly.type
_entity_poly.pdbx_seq_one_letter_code
_entity_poly.pdbx_strand_id
1 'polypeptide(L)'
;MAKFAIVAIVLLAVTGSLSQRIIRETPAADTNVEAIRDILQKISTGDSNAKDDERLIEIIKEEIVKTAEEIKSPEGSIDAAARKAQSLVSTLTSSYTSAIYKSKTPEEGRENFARFQTTVQAIVEFIKNGRFLA
;
A
#
# COMPACT_ATOMS: atom_id res chain seq x y z
N MET A 1 48.35 16.46 -10.54
CA MET A 1 49.49 15.54 -10.72
C MET A 1 49.06 14.15 -10.26
N ALA A 2 49.01 13.20 -11.18
CA ALA A 2 48.72 11.80 -10.90
C ALA A 2 49.99 11.12 -10.33
N LYS A 3 49.82 10.25 -9.33
CA LYS A 3 50.79 9.21 -9.00
C LYS A 3 50.06 7.90 -8.74
N PHE A 4 50.28 6.97 -9.66
CA PHE A 4 49.88 5.58 -9.63
C PHE A 4 50.77 4.81 -8.65
N ALA A 5 50.18 3.90 -7.87
CA ALA A 5 50.92 2.87 -7.14
C ALA A 5 50.17 1.53 -7.23
N ILE A 6 50.45 0.82 -8.34
CA ILE A 6 50.78 -0.60 -8.47
C ILE A 6 50.12 -1.57 -7.47
N VAL A 7 49.01 -2.14 -7.95
CA VAL A 7 48.61 -3.56 -7.99
C VAL A 7 49.57 -4.58 -7.33
N ALA A 8 49.09 -5.23 -6.27
CA ALA A 8 49.54 -6.56 -5.85
C ALA A 8 48.38 -7.55 -6.06
N ILE A 9 48.45 -8.30 -7.16
CA ILE A 9 47.58 -9.45 -7.43
C ILE A 9 48.16 -10.63 -6.66
N VAL A 10 47.41 -11.12 -5.67
CA VAL A 10 47.60 -12.47 -5.14
C VAL A 10 46.47 -13.32 -5.70
N LEU A 11 46.79 -14.04 -6.78
CA LEU A 11 46.00 -15.18 -7.24
C LEU A 11 46.08 -16.26 -6.16
N LEU A 12 44.94 -16.59 -5.54
CA LEU A 12 44.74 -17.87 -4.91
C LEU A 12 43.50 -18.49 -5.54
N ALA A 13 43.78 -19.33 -6.54
CA ALA A 13 42.82 -20.28 -7.09
C ALA A 13 42.42 -21.24 -5.97
N VAL A 14 41.17 -21.14 -5.52
CA VAL A 14 40.47 -22.24 -4.86
C VAL A 14 39.30 -22.60 -5.75
N THR A 15 39.52 -23.66 -6.50
CA THR A 15 38.50 -24.47 -7.15
C THR A 15 37.56 -25.01 -6.09
N GLY A 16 36.33 -24.47 -6.04
CA GLY A 16 35.33 -24.92 -5.10
C GLY A 16 33.97 -24.39 -5.53
N SER A 17 33.24 -25.19 -6.29
CA SER A 17 31.86 -24.97 -6.66
C SER A 17 31.00 -24.69 -5.41
N LEU A 18 30.67 -23.43 -5.19
CA LEU A 18 29.48 -23.06 -4.44
C LEU A 18 28.79 -21.94 -5.22
N SER A 19 27.88 -22.33 -6.13
CA SER A 19 26.77 -21.47 -6.51
C SER A 19 25.94 -21.18 -5.26
N GLN A 20 26.41 -20.27 -4.41
CA GLN A 20 25.51 -19.44 -3.63
C GLN A 20 24.86 -18.49 -4.63
N ARG A 21 23.81 -19.01 -5.29
CA ARG A 21 22.72 -18.15 -5.72
C ARG A 21 22.30 -17.41 -4.47
N ILE A 22 22.75 -16.17 -4.32
CA ILE A 22 22.03 -15.19 -3.54
C ILE A 22 20.67 -15.13 -4.22
N ILE A 23 19.73 -15.92 -3.71
CA ILE A 23 18.32 -15.73 -3.97
C ILE A 23 18.06 -14.37 -3.34
N ARG A 24 18.20 -13.32 -4.16
CA ARG A 24 17.54 -12.06 -3.88
C ARG A 24 16.07 -12.45 -3.90
N GLU A 25 15.51 -12.75 -2.73
CA GLU A 25 14.08 -12.85 -2.57
C GLU A 25 13.57 -11.49 -3.05
N THR A 26 13.03 -11.47 -4.25
CA THR A 26 12.18 -10.38 -4.68
C THR A 26 11.16 -10.24 -3.57
N PRO A 27 11.05 -9.08 -2.87
CA PRO A 27 10.03 -8.94 -1.84
C PRO A 27 8.73 -9.31 -2.54
N ALA A 28 8.06 -10.34 -2.00
CA ALA A 28 6.81 -10.82 -2.57
C ALA A 28 5.95 -9.58 -2.81
N ALA A 29 5.54 -9.36 -4.06
CA ALA A 29 4.71 -8.21 -4.39
C ALA A 29 3.56 -8.19 -3.40
N ASP A 30 3.43 -7.09 -2.67
CA ASP A 30 2.49 -7.01 -1.58
C ASP A 30 1.09 -7.12 -2.16
N THR A 31 0.49 -8.31 -2.02
CA THR A 31 -0.73 -8.70 -2.72
C THR A 31 -1.87 -7.75 -2.36
N ASN A 32 -1.83 -7.18 -1.15
CA ASN A 32 -2.79 -6.18 -0.69
C ASN A 32 -2.57 -4.82 -1.35
N VAL A 33 -1.32 -4.38 -1.57
CA VAL A 33 -1.03 -3.11 -2.25
C VAL A 33 -1.50 -3.13 -3.70
N GLU A 34 -1.29 -4.23 -4.41
CA GLU A 34 -1.77 -4.39 -5.79
C GLU A 34 -3.30 -4.46 -5.83
N ALA A 35 -3.93 -5.24 -4.94
CA ALA A 35 -5.39 -5.32 -4.86
C ALA A 35 -6.04 -3.96 -4.53
N ILE A 36 -5.45 -3.18 -3.61
CA ILE A 36 -5.89 -1.81 -3.30
C ILE A 36 -5.82 -0.95 -4.57
N ARG A 37 -4.69 -1.01 -5.29
CA ARG A 37 -4.51 -0.21 -6.52
C ARG A 37 -5.54 -0.57 -7.58
N ASP A 38 -5.78 -1.86 -7.80
CA ASP A 38 -6.73 -2.35 -8.79
C ASP A 38 -8.16 -1.88 -8.50
N ILE A 39 -8.59 -1.99 -7.24
CA ILE A 39 -9.93 -1.51 -6.85
C ILE A 39 -10.04 0.01 -6.96
N LEU A 40 -9.03 0.75 -6.52
CA LEU A 40 -9.00 2.21 -6.65
C LEU A 40 -9.04 2.65 -8.12
N GLN A 41 -8.40 1.91 -9.02
CA GLN A 41 -8.47 2.16 -10.45
C GLN A 41 -9.88 1.91 -11.02
N LYS A 42 -10.56 0.84 -10.59
CA LYS A 42 -11.97 0.60 -10.94
C LYS A 42 -12.89 1.72 -10.42
N ILE A 43 -12.64 2.21 -9.20
CA ILE A 43 -13.37 3.36 -8.66
C ILE A 43 -13.15 4.57 -9.55
N SER A 44 -11.89 4.91 -9.89
CA SER A 44 -11.56 6.11 -10.68
C SER A 44 -12.16 6.10 -12.10
N THR A 45 -12.44 4.91 -12.64
CA THR A 45 -13.05 4.72 -13.96
C THR A 45 -14.58 4.67 -13.91
N GLY A 46 -15.18 4.53 -12.72
CA GLY A 46 -16.62 4.38 -12.55
C GLY A 46 -17.10 2.93 -12.70
N ASP A 47 -16.20 1.97 -12.88
CA ASP A 47 -16.53 0.54 -13.11
C ASP A 47 -16.66 -0.27 -11.80
N SER A 48 -16.45 0.38 -10.65
CA SER A 48 -16.57 -0.25 -9.33
C SER A 48 -18.02 -0.33 -8.83
N ASN A 49 -18.29 -1.30 -7.96
CA ASN A 49 -19.55 -1.45 -7.24
C ASN A 49 -19.35 -1.56 -5.72
N ALA A 50 -20.46 -1.64 -4.97
CA ALA A 50 -20.44 -1.72 -3.51
C ALA A 50 -19.59 -2.88 -2.93
N LYS A 51 -19.49 -4.02 -3.62
CA LYS A 51 -18.64 -5.13 -3.17
C LYS A 51 -17.16 -4.83 -3.30
N ASP A 52 -16.79 -4.04 -4.32
CA ASP A 52 -15.42 -3.55 -4.44
C ASP A 52 -15.08 -2.64 -3.25
N ASP A 53 -16.03 -1.83 -2.77
CA ASP A 53 -15.83 -0.94 -1.61
C ASP A 53 -15.69 -1.73 -0.31
N GLU A 54 -16.57 -2.72 -0.07
CA GLU A 54 -16.47 -3.64 1.07
C GLU A 54 -15.11 -4.32 1.09
N ARG A 55 -14.69 -4.86 -0.05
CA ARG A 55 -13.38 -5.51 -0.19
C ARG A 55 -12.24 -4.53 0.04
N LEU A 56 -12.34 -3.30 -0.46
CA LEU A 56 -11.34 -2.26 -0.28
C LEU A 56 -11.16 -1.90 1.20
N ILE A 57 -12.26 -1.81 1.96
CA ILE A 57 -12.21 -1.55 3.40
C ILE A 57 -11.43 -2.65 4.12
N GLU A 58 -11.70 -3.93 3.81
CA GLU A 58 -11.01 -5.07 4.43
C GLU A 58 -9.50 -5.02 4.19
N ILE A 59 -9.08 -4.92 2.93
CA ILE A 59 -7.66 -4.95 2.57
C ILE A 59 -6.91 -3.71 3.08
N ILE A 60 -7.57 -2.55 3.15
CA ILE A 60 -6.99 -1.35 3.78
C ILE A 60 -6.76 -1.56 5.27
N LYS A 61 -7.71 -2.19 5.98
CA LYS A 61 -7.55 -2.49 7.41
C LYS A 61 -6.38 -3.45 7.63
N GLU A 62 -6.31 -4.54 6.86
CA GLU A 62 -5.20 -5.49 6.92
C GLU A 62 -3.85 -4.82 6.68
N GLU A 63 -3.77 -3.96 5.66
CA GLU A 63 -2.56 -3.23 5.30
C GLU A 63 -2.11 -2.25 6.40
N ILE A 64 -3.06 -1.58 7.07
CA ILE A 64 -2.78 -0.70 8.21
C ILE A 64 -2.26 -1.52 9.40
N VAL A 65 -2.89 -2.65 9.72
CA VAL A 65 -2.44 -3.55 10.82
C VAL A 65 -1.04 -4.07 10.53
N LYS A 66 -0.80 -4.60 9.33
CA LYS A 66 0.51 -5.08 8.89
C LYS A 66 1.58 -4.01 9.05
N THR A 67 1.30 -2.78 8.60
CA THR A 67 2.21 -1.63 8.76
C THR A 67 2.51 -1.34 10.23
N ALA A 68 1.50 -1.45 11.09
CA ALA A 68 1.64 -1.25 12.54
C ALA A 68 2.53 -2.34 13.17
N GLU A 69 2.32 -3.61 12.81
CA GLU A 69 3.02 -4.78 13.35
C GLU A 69 4.50 -4.84 12.96
N GLU A 70 4.87 -4.28 11.81
CA GLU A 70 6.27 -4.20 11.36
C GLU A 70 7.14 -3.29 12.26
N ILE A 71 6.52 -2.42 13.06
CA ILE A 71 7.21 -1.49 13.97
C ILE A 71 7.18 -1.99 15.40
N LYS A 72 8.37 -2.20 15.98
CA LYS A 72 8.54 -2.80 17.31
C LYS A 72 8.15 -1.89 18.48
N SER A 73 8.09 -0.57 18.27
CA SER A 73 7.72 0.37 19.33
C SER A 73 6.23 0.72 19.25
N PRO A 74 5.50 0.78 20.39
CA PRO A 74 4.07 1.13 20.39
C PRO A 74 3.77 2.49 19.73
N GLU A 75 4.54 3.53 20.07
CA GLU A 75 4.35 4.87 19.48
C GLU A 75 4.65 4.88 17.98
N GLY A 76 5.73 4.20 17.56
CA GLY A 76 6.10 4.12 16.14
C GLY A 76 5.10 3.32 15.30
N SER A 77 4.49 2.29 15.90
CA SER A 77 3.44 1.48 15.29
C SER A 77 2.19 2.30 14.98
N ILE A 78 1.72 3.08 15.96
CA ILE A 78 0.57 3.98 15.80
C ILE A 78 0.85 5.05 14.74
N ASP A 79 2.03 5.67 14.79
CA ASP A 79 2.42 6.71 13.81
C ASP A 79 2.51 6.15 12.38
N ALA A 80 3.07 4.95 12.21
CA ALA A 80 3.18 4.30 10.91
C ALA A 80 1.80 3.94 10.35
N ALA A 81 0.93 3.35 11.19
CA ALA A 81 -0.46 3.04 10.85
C ALA A 81 -1.24 4.29 10.42
N ALA A 82 -1.13 5.37 11.20
CA ALA A 82 -1.79 6.64 10.90
C ALA A 82 -1.32 7.25 9.57
N ARG A 83 -0.02 7.27 9.30
CA ARG A 83 0.54 7.76 8.03
C ARG A 83 0.09 6.93 6.84
N LYS A 84 0.11 5.60 6.97
CA LYS A 84 -0.37 4.70 5.93
C LYS A 84 -1.85 4.95 5.63
N ALA A 85 -2.66 5.06 6.67
CA ALA A 85 -4.07 5.34 6.53
C ALA A 85 -4.35 6.69 5.86
N GLN A 86 -3.64 7.75 6.24
CA GLN A 86 -3.74 9.07 5.58
C GLN A 86 -3.42 8.99 4.09
N SER A 87 -2.37 8.25 3.72
CA SER A 87 -2.00 8.04 2.31
C SER A 87 -3.08 7.29 1.53
N LEU A 88 -3.65 6.23 2.13
CA LEU A 88 -4.72 5.44 1.53
C LEU A 88 -6.01 6.25 1.37
N VAL A 89 -6.42 7.00 2.40
CA VAL A 89 -7.61 7.88 2.35
C VAL A 89 -7.44 8.99 1.31
N SER A 90 -6.24 9.56 1.17
CA SER A 90 -5.95 10.55 0.11
C SER A 90 -6.14 9.95 -1.28
N THR A 91 -5.62 8.75 -1.51
CA THR A 91 -5.73 8.05 -2.82
C THR A 91 -7.17 7.64 -3.12
N LEU A 92 -7.90 7.18 -2.10
CA LEU A 92 -9.34 6.90 -2.15
C LEU A 92 -10.15 8.14 -2.53
N THR A 93 -9.87 9.26 -1.87
CA THR A 93 -10.52 10.56 -2.15
C THR A 93 -10.29 10.96 -3.59
N SER A 94 -9.06 10.84 -4.10
CA SER A 94 -8.75 11.15 -5.50
C SER A 94 -9.52 10.25 -6.48
N SER A 95 -9.59 8.95 -6.20
CA SER A 95 -10.29 7.97 -7.05
C SER A 95 -11.79 8.27 -7.13
N TYR A 96 -12.43 8.47 -5.99
CA TYR A 96 -13.85 8.83 -5.92
C TYR A 96 -14.15 10.22 -6.51
N THR A 97 -13.27 11.19 -6.29
CA THR A 97 -13.37 12.50 -6.93
C THR A 97 -13.39 12.35 -8.46
N SER A 98 -12.51 11.50 -9.01
CA SER A 98 -12.51 11.21 -10.44
C SER A 98 -13.83 10.57 -10.91
N ALA A 99 -14.35 9.59 -10.17
CA ALA A 99 -15.61 8.93 -10.47
C ALA A 99 -16.80 9.91 -10.49
N ILE A 100 -16.87 10.79 -9.49
CA ILE A 100 -17.91 11.82 -9.37
C ILE A 100 -17.84 12.79 -10.55
N TYR A 101 -16.65 13.28 -10.91
CA TYR A 101 -16.50 14.21 -12.05
C TYR A 101 -16.76 13.56 -13.40
N LYS A 102 -16.58 12.25 -13.53
CA LYS A 102 -16.88 11.49 -14.75
C LYS A 102 -18.32 10.98 -14.83
N SER A 103 -19.10 11.14 -13.77
CA SER A 103 -20.49 10.68 -13.72
C SER A 103 -21.32 11.38 -14.81
N LYS A 104 -22.12 10.62 -15.55
CA LYS A 104 -22.93 11.12 -16.68
C LYS A 104 -24.25 11.69 -16.22
N THR A 105 -24.72 11.25 -15.06
CA THR A 105 -25.97 11.69 -14.46
C THR A 105 -25.75 12.21 -13.03
N PRO A 106 -26.61 13.13 -12.54
CA PRO A 106 -26.60 13.54 -11.14
C PRO A 106 -26.79 12.37 -10.16
N GLU A 107 -27.55 11.36 -10.55
CA GLU A 107 -27.82 10.16 -9.74
C GLU A 107 -26.56 9.33 -9.54
N GLU A 108 -25.81 9.06 -10.61
CA GLU A 108 -24.49 8.39 -10.54
C GLU A 108 -23.51 9.18 -9.66
N GLY A 109 -23.49 10.51 -9.79
CA GLY A 109 -22.63 11.37 -8.96
C GLY A 109 -22.98 11.31 -7.48
N ARG A 110 -24.27 11.31 -7.15
CA ARG A 110 -24.76 11.16 -5.76
C ARG A 110 -24.45 9.78 -5.19
N GLU A 111 -24.61 8.72 -5.99
CA GLU A 111 -24.28 7.36 -5.58
C GLU A 111 -22.78 7.24 -5.26
N ASN A 112 -21.91 7.71 -6.17
CA ASN A 112 -20.46 7.72 -5.96
C ASN A 112 -20.06 8.54 -4.72
N PHE A 113 -20.72 9.66 -4.48
CA PHE A 113 -20.49 10.47 -3.27
C PHE A 113 -20.91 9.75 -1.99
N ALA A 114 -22.07 9.08 -1.98
CA ALA A 114 -22.52 8.31 -0.83
C ALA A 114 -21.57 7.14 -0.53
N ARG A 115 -21.17 6.39 -1.56
CA ARG A 115 -20.18 5.30 -1.45
C ARG A 115 -18.84 5.79 -0.91
N PHE A 116 -18.36 6.94 -1.38
CA PHE A 116 -17.18 7.60 -0.84
C PHE A 116 -17.31 7.89 0.66
N GLN A 117 -18.41 8.51 1.08
CA GLN A 117 -18.64 8.86 2.49
C GLN A 117 -18.63 7.62 3.38
N THR A 118 -19.37 6.57 2.99
CA THR A 118 -19.43 5.31 3.74
C THR A 118 -18.05 4.65 3.83
N THR A 119 -17.32 4.59 2.73
CA THR A 119 -15.99 3.94 2.68
C THR A 119 -14.98 4.67 3.56
N VAL A 120 -14.90 6.01 3.45
CA VAL A 120 -14.01 6.82 4.29
C VAL A 120 -14.39 6.71 5.76
N GLN A 121 -15.68 6.78 6.08
CA GLN A 121 -16.14 6.66 7.46
C GLN A 121 -15.71 5.33 8.08
N ALA A 122 -15.89 4.22 7.38
CA ALA A 122 -15.49 2.90 7.87
C ALA A 122 -13.98 2.80 8.14
N ILE A 123 -13.15 3.41 7.29
CA ILE A 123 -11.70 3.47 7.47
C ILE A 123 -11.33 4.36 8.66
N VAL A 124 -11.94 5.55 8.77
CA VAL A 124 -11.68 6.49 9.87
C VAL A 124 -12.10 5.91 11.22
N GLU A 125 -13.26 5.26 11.30
CA GLU A 125 -13.73 4.60 12.52
C GLU A 125 -12.76 3.50 12.96
N PHE A 126 -12.24 2.72 12.03
CA PHE A 126 -11.23 1.71 12.31
C PHE A 126 -9.96 2.32 12.92
N ILE A 127 -9.41 3.38 12.31
CA ILE A 127 -8.20 4.05 12.78
C ILE A 127 -8.42 4.66 14.17
N LYS A 128 -9.57 5.32 14.38
CA LYS A 128 -9.92 5.96 15.66
C LYS A 128 -9.99 4.96 16.82
N ASN A 129 -10.34 3.71 16.54
CA ASN A 129 -10.38 2.69 17.58
C ASN A 129 -8.98 2.31 18.10
N GLY A 130 -7.90 2.65 17.39
CA GLY A 130 -6.51 2.53 17.84
C GLY A 130 -6.02 1.10 18.14
N ARG A 131 -6.89 0.10 17.98
CA ARG A 131 -6.63 -1.31 18.23
C ARG A 131 -6.00 -1.93 16.98
N PHE A 132 -4.76 -1.53 16.71
CA PHE A 132 -3.94 -2.10 15.64
C PHE A 132 -3.16 -3.34 16.09
N LEU A 133 -2.96 -3.47 17.41
CA LEU A 133 -2.23 -4.57 18.05
C LEU A 133 -3.20 -5.27 19.01
N ALA A 134 -3.27 -6.60 18.92
CA ALA A 134 -4.08 -7.45 19.79
C ALA A 134 -3.41 -7.66 21.17
#